data_AF-A0A1G8PUB0-F1
#
_entry.id   AF-A0A1G8PUB0-F1
#
_cell.length_a   1.000
_cell.length_b   1.000
_cell.length_c   1.000
_cell.angle_alpha   90.00
_cell.angle_beta   90.00
_cell.angle_gamma   90.00
#
_symmetry.space_group_name_H-M   'P 1'
#
loop_
_entity.id
_entity.type
_entity.pdbx_description
1 polymer ?
#
loop_
_entity_poly.entity_id
_entity_poly.type
_entity_poly.pdbx_seq_one_letter_code
_entity_poly.pdbx_strand_id
1 'polypeptide(L)'
;MSAMFAFEVGDISMRSMTFEYVINDLLERSSDPIDQQVCQVALDLNCLWVDQINAGRKCALLGNLHDVLVEQLRSGVHSDNWVALFEIRRALDELAKRYPDCFK
;
A
#
# COMPACT_ATOMS: atom_id res chain seq x y z
N MET A 1 12.19 -12.00 -4.61
CA MET A 1 11.76 -11.59 -3.26
C MET A 1 10.29 -11.22 -3.33
N SER A 2 9.53 -11.54 -2.31
CA SER A 2 8.12 -11.16 -2.14
C SER A 2 8.04 -10.09 -1.05
N ALA A 3 7.20 -9.10 -1.28
CA ALA A 3 6.82 -8.09 -0.30
C ALA A 3 5.37 -8.31 0.15
N MET A 4 4.93 -7.63 1.20
CA MET A 4 3.57 -7.81 1.70
C MET A 4 2.95 -6.59 2.36
N PHE A 5 1.63 -6.49 2.28
CA PHE A 5 0.82 -5.78 3.25
C PHE A 5 0.46 -6.75 4.38
N ALA A 6 1.03 -6.53 5.56
CA ALA A 6 0.82 -7.37 6.73
C ALA A 6 -0.24 -6.78 7.65
N PHE A 7 -1.05 -7.67 8.22
CA PHE A 7 -2.10 -7.36 9.19
C PHE A 7 -1.91 -8.23 10.44
N GLU A 8 -2.65 -7.95 11.51
CA GLU A 8 -2.69 -8.82 12.69
C GLU A 8 -3.14 -10.25 12.34
N VAL A 9 -4.07 -10.36 11.39
CA VAL A 9 -4.58 -11.64 10.89
C VAL A 9 -4.40 -11.72 9.37
N GLY A 10 -3.30 -12.34 8.95
CA GLY A 10 -2.97 -12.64 7.56
C GLY A 10 -2.22 -11.52 6.84
N ASP A 11 -1.93 -11.75 5.56
CA ASP A 11 -1.17 -10.86 4.70
C ASP A 11 -1.68 -10.86 3.26
N ILE A 12 -1.29 -9.83 2.52
CA ILE A 12 -1.35 -9.79 1.06
C ILE A 12 0.06 -9.74 0.54
N SER A 13 0.53 -10.89 0.07
CA SER A 13 1.77 -11.00 -0.66
C SER A 13 1.66 -10.33 -2.04
N MET A 14 2.73 -9.66 -2.44
CA MET A 14 2.93 -9.09 -3.77
C MET A 14 4.41 -9.15 -4.17
N ARG A 15 4.71 -8.96 -5.45
CA ARG A 15 6.10 -8.87 -5.91
C ARG A 15 6.78 -7.62 -5.38
N SER A 16 8.03 -7.77 -4.91
CA SER A 16 8.81 -6.67 -4.33
C SER A 16 8.88 -5.43 -5.22
N MET A 17 9.10 -5.57 -6.53
CA MET A 17 9.15 -4.40 -7.41
C MET A 17 7.82 -3.63 -7.46
N THR A 18 6.68 -4.34 -7.51
CA THR A 18 5.36 -3.70 -7.48
C THR A 18 5.12 -3.00 -6.15
N PHE A 19 5.50 -3.64 -5.04
CA PHE A 19 5.43 -3.04 -3.71
C PHE A 19 6.30 -1.78 -3.61
N GLU A 20 7.55 -1.85 -4.05
CA GLU A 20 8.49 -0.72 -4.05
C GLU A 20 7.94 0.46 -4.83
N TYR A 21 7.36 0.24 -6.02
CA TYR A 21 6.71 1.32 -6.77
C TYR A 21 5.56 1.97 -5.99
N VAL A 22 4.67 1.16 -5.42
CA VAL A 22 3.53 1.65 -4.64
C VAL A 22 3.99 2.44 -3.41
N ILE A 23 4.97 1.94 -2.66
CA ILE A 23 5.43 2.61 -1.44
C ILE A 23 6.29 3.84 -1.73
N ASN A 24 7.09 3.84 -2.81
CA ASN A 24 7.80 5.04 -3.24
C ASN A 24 6.85 6.14 -3.70
N ASP A 25 5.82 5.82 -4.49
CA ASP A 25 4.79 6.79 -4.86
C ASP A 25 4.06 7.35 -3.64
N LEU A 26 3.76 6.50 -2.65
CA LEU A 26 3.15 6.91 -1.39
C LEU A 26 4.08 7.84 -0.59
N LEU A 27 5.37 7.51 -0.54
CA LEU A 27 6.41 8.30 0.12
C LEU A 27 6.52 9.70 -0.52
N GLU A 28 6.57 9.78 -1.84
CA GLU A 28 6.66 11.05 -2.59
C GLU A 28 5.45 11.95 -2.38
N ARG A 29 4.26 11.37 -2.21
CA ARG A 29 3.00 12.10 -1.99
C ARG A 29 2.77 12.48 -0.53
N SER A 30 3.51 11.86 0.39
CA SER A 30 3.35 12.11 1.80
C SER A 30 4.10 13.35 2.25
N SER A 31 3.39 14.29 2.89
CA SER A 31 3.98 15.48 3.51
C SER A 31 4.19 15.33 5.02
N ASP A 32 3.67 14.26 5.64
CA ASP A 32 3.78 14.04 7.09
C ASP A 32 5.03 13.19 7.40
N PRO A 33 5.95 13.64 8.27
CA PRO A 33 7.15 12.89 8.62
C PRO A 33 6.88 11.49 9.18
N ILE A 34 5.76 11.29 9.88
CA ILE A 34 5.39 9.99 10.44
C ILE A 34 5.04 9.02 9.30
N ASP A 35 4.25 9.48 8.35
CA ASP A 35 3.84 8.68 7.19
C ASP A 35 5.05 8.35 6.30
N GLN A 36 5.96 9.32 6.11
CA GLN A 36 7.23 9.09 5.40
C GLN A 36 8.10 8.03 6.10
N GLN A 37 8.21 8.09 7.44
CA GLN A 37 8.93 7.08 8.21
C GLN A 37 8.30 5.69 8.06
N VAL A 38 6.97 5.59 8.09
CA VAL A 38 6.26 4.33 7.86
C VAL A 38 6.58 3.77 6.47
N CYS A 39 6.59 4.60 5.43
CA CYS A 39 6.93 4.18 4.07
C CYS A 39 8.40 3.72 3.97
N GLN A 40 9.33 4.44 4.57
CA GLN A 40 10.75 4.05 4.56
C GLN A 40 10.98 2.71 5.26
N VAL A 41 10.41 2.52 6.44
CA VAL A 41 10.48 1.24 7.16
C VAL A 41 9.85 0.12 6.33
N ALA A 42 8.74 0.40 5.64
CA ALA A 42 8.08 -0.57 4.78
C ALA A 42 8.96 -0.99 3.58
N LEU A 43 9.69 -0.05 2.96
CA LEU A 43 10.67 -0.35 1.91
C LEU A 43 11.81 -1.20 2.44
N ASP A 44 12.40 -0.81 3.57
CA ASP A 44 13.54 -1.51 4.18
C ASP A 44 13.20 -2.96 4.54
N LEU A 45 11.96 -3.19 5.01
CA LEU A 45 11.48 -4.52 5.41
C LEU A 45 10.78 -5.30 4.29
N ASN A 46 10.57 -4.70 3.10
CA ASN A 46 9.65 -5.23 2.08
C ASN A 46 8.25 -5.57 2.66
N CYS A 47 7.79 -4.82 3.66
CA CYS A 47 6.59 -5.16 4.42
C CYS A 47 5.95 -3.92 5.05
N LEU A 48 4.71 -3.60 4.67
CA LEU A 48 3.91 -2.58 5.35
C LEU A 48 3.02 -3.24 6.40
N TRP A 49 3.29 -3.01 7.68
CA TRP A 49 2.45 -3.44 8.79
C TRP A 49 1.28 -2.48 9.01
N VAL A 50 0.16 -2.74 8.35
CA VAL A 50 -0.98 -1.82 8.28
C VAL A 50 -1.62 -1.61 9.65
N ASP A 51 -1.70 -2.66 10.47
CA ASP A 51 -2.30 -2.54 11.80
C ASP A 51 -1.44 -1.75 12.78
N GLN A 52 -0.12 -1.70 12.56
CA GLN A 52 0.83 -0.96 13.40
C GLN A 52 0.91 0.53 13.07
N ILE A 53 0.24 0.98 12.00
CA ILE A 53 0.14 2.41 11.69
C ILE A 53 -0.59 3.12 12.84
N ASN A 54 -0.03 4.24 13.29
CA ASN A 54 -0.61 5.06 14.36
C ASN A 54 -2.08 5.39 14.06
N ALA A 55 -2.97 5.21 15.05
CA ALA A 55 -4.41 5.39 14.88
C ALA A 55 -4.80 6.79 14.38
N GLY A 56 -4.09 7.85 14.79
CA GLY A 56 -4.34 9.22 14.34
C GLY A 56 -3.94 9.50 12.89
N ARG A 57 -3.08 8.65 12.31
CA ARG A 57 -2.62 8.75 10.91
C ARG A 57 -3.20 7.67 10.00
N LYS A 58 -3.72 6.57 10.57
CA LYS A 58 -4.11 5.36 9.83
C LYS A 58 -5.00 5.66 8.63
N CYS A 59 -6.12 6.38 8.81
CA CYS A 59 -7.01 6.65 7.68
C CYS A 59 -6.42 7.63 6.65
N ALA A 60 -5.61 8.61 7.07
CA ALA A 60 -4.96 9.51 6.13
C ALA A 60 -3.95 8.75 5.24
N LEU A 61 -3.10 7.93 5.85
CA LEU A 61 -2.11 7.14 5.13
C LEU A 61 -2.77 6.07 4.25
N LEU A 62 -3.82 5.41 4.75
CA LEU A 62 -4.58 4.43 3.96
C LEU A 62 -5.34 5.06 2.80
N GLY A 63 -5.91 6.26 2.97
CA GLY A 63 -6.54 7.01 1.88
C GLY A 63 -5.54 7.32 0.77
N ASN A 64 -4.36 7.84 1.13
CA ASN A 64 -3.28 8.11 0.17
C ASN A 64 -2.80 6.82 -0.52
N LEU A 65 -2.64 5.73 0.23
CA LEU A 65 -2.26 4.43 -0.32
C LEU A 65 -3.31 3.92 -1.31
N HIS A 66 -4.59 4.06 -0.99
CA HIS A 66 -5.69 3.68 -1.88
C HIS A 66 -5.63 4.48 -3.19
N ASP A 67 -5.42 5.80 -3.12
CA ASP A 67 -5.30 6.64 -4.30
C ASP A 67 -4.10 6.26 -5.18
N VAL A 68 -2.95 5.96 -4.56
CA VAL A 68 -1.76 5.44 -5.27
C VAL A 68 -2.09 4.12 -5.97
N LEU A 69 -2.69 3.17 -5.27
CA LEU A 69 -3.06 1.87 -5.85
C LEU A 69 -4.06 2.02 -7.01
N VAL A 70 -5.05 2.90 -6.89
CA VAL A 70 -6.01 3.20 -7.97
C VAL A 70 -5.30 3.83 -9.17
N GLU A 71 -4.38 4.74 -8.93
CA GLU A 71 -3.61 5.39 -10.00
C GLU A 71 -2.68 4.42 -10.71
N GLN A 72 -2.02 3.52 -9.97
CA GLN A 72 -1.17 2.46 -10.55
C GLN A 72 -1.96 1.51 -11.47
N LEU A 73 -3.26 1.29 -11.20
CA LEU A 73 -4.13 0.55 -12.11
C LEU A 73 -4.49 1.33 -13.39
N ARG A 74 -4.44 2.67 -13.35
CA ARG A 74 -4.87 3.56 -14.46
C ARG A 74 -3.71 4.13 -15.27
N SER A 75 -2.51 4.20 -14.69
CA SER A 75 -1.32 4.84 -15.27
C SER A 75 -0.74 4.08 -16.47
N GLY A 76 -1.07 2.79 -16.62
CA GLY A 76 -0.51 1.93 -17.67
C GLY A 76 0.88 1.37 -17.34
N VAL A 77 1.46 1.72 -16.18
CA VAL A 77 2.77 1.24 -15.70
C VAL A 77 2.83 -0.29 -15.61
N HIS A 78 1.69 -0.95 -15.43
CA HIS A 78 1.56 -2.41 -15.35
C HIS A 78 0.72 -3.01 -16.50
N SER A 79 0.56 -2.29 -17.61
CA SER A 79 -0.34 -2.69 -18.71
C SER A 79 -0.01 -4.04 -19.37
N ASP A 80 1.25 -4.46 -19.34
CA ASP A 80 1.73 -5.77 -19.82
C ASP A 80 1.89 -6.81 -18.69
N ASN A 81 1.67 -6.40 -17.43
CA ASN A 81 1.95 -7.20 -16.24
C ASN A 81 0.65 -7.51 -15.46
N TRP A 82 -0.15 -8.42 -16.01
CA TRP A 82 -1.43 -8.85 -15.46
C TRP A 82 -1.38 -9.29 -13.99
N VAL A 83 -0.28 -9.92 -13.58
CA VAL A 83 -0.08 -10.33 -12.18
C VAL A 83 -0.02 -9.12 -11.25
N ALA A 84 0.59 -8.00 -11.69
CA ALA A 84 0.74 -6.80 -10.85
C ALA A 84 -0.62 -6.12 -10.69
N LEU A 85 -1.37 -6.04 -11.78
CA LEU A 85 -2.74 -5.53 -11.77
C LEU A 85 -3.64 -6.34 -10.83
N PHE A 86 -3.51 -7.67 -10.82
CA PHE A 86 -4.24 -8.53 -9.90
C PHE A 86 -3.82 -8.32 -8.44
N GLU A 87 -2.51 -8.26 -8.17
CA GLU A 87 -1.96 -8.00 -6.83
C GLU A 87 -2.44 -6.65 -6.27
N ILE A 88 -2.40 -5.59 -7.08
CA ILE A 88 -2.86 -4.24 -6.72
C ILE A 88 -4.37 -4.23 -6.46
N ARG A 89 -5.17 -4.89 -7.32
CA ARG A 89 -6.62 -5.01 -7.11
C ARG A 89 -6.93 -5.73 -5.79
N ARG A 90 -6.25 -6.85 -5.53
CA ARG A 90 -6.42 -7.61 -4.28
C ARG A 90 -6.06 -6.77 -3.06
N ALA A 91 -5.00 -5.97 -3.14
CA ALA A 91 -4.62 -5.04 -2.07
C ALA A 91 -5.73 -4.01 -1.80
N LEU A 92 -6.28 -3.39 -2.84
CA LEU A 92 -7.41 -2.45 -2.72
C LEU A 92 -8.62 -3.09 -2.04
N ASP A 93 -9.06 -4.26 -2.53
CA ASP A 93 -10.26 -4.93 -2.03
C ASP A 93 -10.12 -5.30 -0.55
N GLU A 94 -8.94 -5.80 -0.15
CA GLU A 94 -8.71 -6.21 1.23
C GLU A 94 -8.55 -5.01 2.17
N LEU A 95 -7.92 -3.92 1.73
CA LEU A 95 -7.86 -2.67 2.50
C LEU A 95 -9.27 -2.11 2.74
N ALA A 96 -10.09 -2.01 1.69
CA ALA A 96 -11.46 -1.52 1.78
C ALA A 96 -12.34 -2.40 2.68
N LYS A 97 -12.14 -3.72 2.63
CA LYS A 97 -12.84 -4.68 3.49
C LYS A 97 -12.45 -4.55 4.97
N ARG A 98 -11.16 -4.34 5.27
CA ARG A 98 -10.65 -4.30 6.65
C ARG A 98 -10.82 -2.95 7.33
N TYR A 99 -10.68 -1.86 6.57
CA TYR A 99 -10.75 -0.49 7.10
C TYR A 99 -11.81 0.33 6.35
N PRO A 100 -13.08 -0.11 6.29
CA PRO A 100 -14.11 0.57 5.53
C PRO A 100 -14.31 2.02 5.97
N ASP A 101 -14.07 2.33 7.24
CA ASP A 101 -14.20 3.68 7.79
C ASP A 101 -13.16 4.68 7.25
N CYS A 102 -12.04 4.20 6.71
CA CYS A 102 -11.00 5.05 6.13
C CYS A 102 -11.26 5.44 4.66
N PHE A 103 -12.30 4.88 4.02
CA PHE A 103 -12.61 5.08 2.60
C PHE A 103 -14.04 5.60 2.37
N LYS A 104 -14.66 6.20 3.39
CA LYS A 104 -16.01 6.77 3.32
C LYS A 104 -16.02 8.21 2.83
#